data_AF-A0A9E0VBI5-F1
#
_entry.id   AF-A0A9E0VBI5-F1
#
_cell.length_a   1.000
_cell.length_b   1.000
_cell.length_c   1.000
_cell.angle_alpha   90.00
_cell.angle_beta   90.00
_cell.angle_gamma   90.00
#
_symmetry.space_group_name_H-M   'P 1'
#
loop_
_entity.id
_entity.type
_entity.pdbx_description
1 polymer ?
#
loop_
_entity_poly.entity_id
_entity_poly.type
_entity_poly.pdbx_seq_one_letter_code
_entity_poly.pdbx_strand_id
1 'polypeptide(L)'
;MKTFLPLMLLILGAVSAVFAQAKDDKIKADVRKVLDEQVAAWNRGDIDGFMKGYWNSPEMTFVSGQTVTKGWQPTLERYKKSYDSRAKMGVLSFSELEITVTGKDSAVVLGRFTLEREKDKPTGMFTLNFRRFKAGWRIILDHTS
;
A
#
# COMPACT_ATOMS: atom_id res chain seq x y z
N MET A 1 3.80 -45.96 29.99
CA MET A 1 4.24 -45.07 28.87
C MET A 1 3.05 -44.62 28.04
N LYS A 2 2.14 -43.79 28.57
CA LYS A 2 0.92 -43.37 27.84
C LYS A 2 0.42 -42.03 28.39
N THR A 3 1.05 -40.91 28.03
CA THR A 3 0.49 -39.54 28.19
C THR A 3 1.35 -38.41 27.59
N PHE A 4 2.56 -38.66 27.06
CA PHE A 4 3.41 -37.57 26.53
C PHE A 4 3.08 -37.07 25.11
N LEU A 5 2.28 -37.82 24.34
CA LEU A 5 1.99 -37.50 22.93
C LEU A 5 1.04 -36.29 22.69
N PRO A 6 -0.03 -36.05 23.49
CA PRO A 6 -0.92 -34.89 23.26
C PRO A 6 -0.28 -33.55 23.61
N LEU A 7 0.66 -33.51 24.58
CA LEU A 7 1.35 -32.28 24.96
C LEU A 7 2.34 -31.81 23.88
N MET A 8 3.01 -32.74 23.21
CA MET A 8 3.95 -32.44 22.12
C MET A 8 3.25 -31.91 20.86
N LEU A 9 2.04 -32.39 20.53
CA LEU A 9 1.25 -31.87 19.41
C LEU A 9 0.73 -30.44 19.67
N LEU A 10 0.35 -30.13 20.91
CA LEU A 10 -0.13 -28.81 21.33
C LEU A 10 0.99 -27.75 21.29
N ILE A 11 2.21 -28.13 21.69
CA ILE A 11 3.39 -27.25 21.61
C ILE A 11 3.78 -26.99 20.13
N LEU A 12 3.70 -28.00 19.25
CA LEU A 12 4.04 -27.84 17.83
C LEU A 12 3.05 -26.92 17.07
N GLY A 13 1.76 -27.00 17.42
CA GLY A 13 0.73 -26.13 16.85
C GLY A 13 0.88 -24.67 17.28
N ALA A 14 1.20 -24.41 18.55
CA ALA A 14 1.43 -23.07 19.08
C ALA A 14 2.62 -22.37 18.41
N VAL A 15 3.72 -23.10 18.17
CA VAL A 15 4.91 -22.56 17.49
C VAL A 15 4.61 -22.13 16.05
N SER A 16 3.83 -22.93 15.31
CA SER A 16 3.49 -22.63 13.91
C SER A 16 2.62 -21.37 13.76
N ALA A 17 1.69 -21.14 14.68
CA ALA A 17 0.84 -19.94 14.69
C ALA A 17 1.66 -18.67 14.97
N VAL A 18 2.62 -18.73 15.92
CA VAL A 18 3.51 -17.60 16.23
C VAL A 18 4.39 -17.23 15.02
N PHE A 19 4.92 -18.22 14.29
CA PHE A 19 5.70 -17.96 13.08
C PHE A 19 4.88 -17.32 11.95
N ALA A 20 3.63 -17.75 11.77
CA ALA A 20 2.73 -17.17 10.78
C ALA A 20 2.41 -15.71 11.12
N GLN A 21 2.09 -15.42 12.38
CA GLN A 21 1.81 -14.07 12.84
C GLN A 21 3.03 -13.14 12.69
N ALA A 22 4.22 -13.59 13.09
CA ALA A 22 5.45 -12.81 12.94
C ALA A 22 5.77 -12.50 11.46
N LYS A 23 5.46 -13.43 10.55
CA LYS A 23 5.60 -13.21 9.10
C LYS A 23 4.61 -12.17 8.60
N ASP A 24 3.36 -12.23 9.04
CA ASP A 24 2.33 -11.26 8.65
C ASP A 24 2.66 -9.86 9.17
N ASP A 25 3.17 -9.74 10.40
CA ASP A 25 3.61 -8.47 10.96
C ASP A 25 4.77 -7.87 10.15
N LYS A 26 5.70 -8.72 9.69
CA LYS A 26 6.79 -8.28 8.80
C LYS A 26 6.24 -7.80 7.45
N ILE A 27 5.26 -8.49 6.86
CA ILE A 27 4.62 -8.07 5.60
C ILE A 27 3.90 -6.73 5.79
N LYS A 28 3.13 -6.57 6.87
CA LYS A 28 2.43 -5.33 7.20
C LYS A 28 3.41 -4.17 7.37
N ALA A 29 4.53 -4.37 8.05
CA ALA A 29 5.58 -3.37 8.21
C ALA A 29 6.21 -2.97 6.85
N ASP A 30 6.48 -3.93 5.98
CA ASP A 30 7.06 -3.66 4.65
C ASP A 30 6.08 -2.91 3.74
N VAL A 31 4.79 -3.25 3.77
CA VAL A 31 3.74 -2.54 3.02
C VAL A 31 3.55 -1.13 3.58
N ARG A 32 3.50 -0.97 4.91
CA ARG A 32 3.41 0.34 5.56
C ARG A 32 4.57 1.25 5.17
N LYS A 33 5.79 0.70 5.11
CA LYS A 33 6.97 1.43 4.67
C LYS A 33 6.81 2.02 3.26
N VAL A 34 6.22 1.28 2.31
CA VAL A 34 5.95 1.82 0.96
C VAL A 34 5.03 3.03 1.02
N LEU A 35 3.97 2.96 1.83
CA LEU A 35 3.03 4.08 1.99
C LEU A 35 3.70 5.30 2.64
N ASP A 36 4.52 5.09 3.66
CA ASP A 36 5.26 6.17 4.34
C ASP A 36 6.27 6.84 3.38
N GLU A 37 6.96 6.05 2.56
CA GLU A 37 7.87 6.56 1.52
C GLU A 37 7.13 7.37 0.45
N GLN A 38 5.92 6.95 0.06
CA GLN A 38 5.06 7.70 -0.85
C GLN A 38 4.64 9.04 -0.24
N VAL A 39 4.14 9.05 1.00
CA VAL A 39 3.77 10.30 1.70
C VAL A 39 4.96 11.25 1.79
N ALA A 40 6.14 10.74 2.18
CA ALA A 40 7.34 11.53 2.24
C ALA A 40 7.74 12.11 0.87
N ALA A 41 7.55 11.35 -0.22
CA ALA A 41 7.83 11.80 -1.59
C ALA A 41 6.88 12.89 -2.04
N TRP A 42 5.60 12.67 -1.83
CA TRP A 42 4.59 13.67 -2.10
C TRP A 42 4.87 14.99 -1.38
N ASN A 43 5.16 14.92 -0.09
CA ASN A 43 5.29 16.10 0.77
C ASN A 43 6.54 16.94 0.47
N ARG A 44 7.55 16.36 -0.20
CA ARG A 44 8.70 17.09 -0.73
C ARG A 44 8.57 17.48 -2.22
N GLY A 45 7.41 17.24 -2.84
CA GLY A 45 7.14 17.61 -4.24
C GLY A 45 7.65 16.61 -5.28
N ASP A 46 7.97 15.38 -4.88
CA ASP A 46 8.63 14.37 -5.70
C ASP A 46 7.61 13.34 -6.22
N ILE A 47 6.96 13.66 -7.35
CA ILE A 47 5.96 12.77 -7.99
C ILE A 47 6.62 11.49 -8.50
N ASP A 48 7.82 11.57 -9.08
CA ASP A 48 8.53 10.39 -9.58
C ASP A 48 8.90 9.45 -8.42
N GLY A 49 9.28 9.98 -7.26
CA GLY A 49 9.47 9.24 -6.02
C GLY A 49 8.18 8.63 -5.46
N PHE A 50 7.06 9.36 -5.48
CA PHE A 50 5.74 8.83 -5.11
C PHE A 50 5.36 7.64 -5.99
N MET A 51 5.68 7.71 -7.29
CA MET A 51 5.37 6.66 -8.24
C MET A 51 6.21 5.38 -8.08
N LYS A 52 7.28 5.39 -7.26
CA LYS A 52 8.05 4.18 -6.92
C LYS A 52 7.25 3.16 -6.11
N GLY A 53 6.20 3.60 -5.42
CA GLY A 53 5.27 2.70 -4.71
C GLY A 53 4.43 1.84 -5.64
N TYR A 54 4.25 2.24 -6.90
CA TYR A 54 3.47 1.51 -7.89
C TYR A 54 4.31 0.54 -8.72
N TRP A 55 3.66 -0.53 -9.19
CA TRP A 55 4.29 -1.49 -10.07
C TRP A 55 4.53 -0.85 -11.45
N ASN A 56 5.79 -0.72 -11.84
CA ASN A 56 6.17 -0.22 -13.16
C ASN A 56 5.89 -1.27 -14.24
N SER A 57 4.64 -1.29 -14.71
CA SER A 57 4.13 -2.25 -15.69
C SER A 57 2.94 -1.64 -16.44
N PRO A 58 2.71 -2.02 -17.72
CA PRO A 58 1.48 -1.69 -18.44
C PRO A 58 0.22 -2.33 -17.83
N GLU A 59 0.36 -3.35 -16.98
CA GLU A 59 -0.77 -4.05 -16.34
C GLU A 59 -1.26 -3.39 -15.05
N MET A 60 -0.52 -2.42 -14.51
CA MET A 60 -0.95 -1.67 -13.32
C MET A 60 -2.28 -0.95 -13.60
N THR A 61 -3.18 -0.91 -12.62
CA THR A 61 -4.49 -0.27 -12.77
C THR A 61 -4.70 0.80 -11.73
N PHE A 62 -5.08 2.00 -12.17
CA PHE A 62 -5.48 3.10 -11.30
C PHE A 62 -6.94 3.48 -11.60
N VAL A 63 -7.77 3.55 -10.57
CA VAL A 63 -9.20 3.88 -10.66
C VAL A 63 -9.47 5.10 -9.79
N SER A 64 -10.10 6.12 -10.37
CA SER A 64 -10.53 7.31 -9.65
C SER A 64 -11.84 7.85 -10.21
N GLY A 65 -12.85 7.95 -9.35
CA GLY A 65 -14.23 8.17 -9.77
C GLY A 65 -14.65 7.13 -10.81
N GLN A 66 -15.14 7.59 -11.97
CA GLN A 66 -15.54 6.71 -13.09
C GLN A 66 -14.39 6.42 -14.08
N THR A 67 -13.18 6.90 -13.80
CA THR A 67 -12.04 6.78 -14.73
C THR A 67 -11.12 5.62 -14.34
N VAL A 68 -10.81 4.77 -15.31
CA VAL A 68 -9.77 3.73 -15.19
C VAL A 68 -8.57 4.11 -16.07
N THR A 69 -7.39 4.17 -15.48
CA THR A 69 -6.11 4.35 -16.16
C THR A 69 -5.32 3.04 -16.09
N LYS A 70 -4.82 2.56 -17.23
CA LYS A 70 -3.99 1.37 -17.34
C LYS A 70 -2.53 1.76 -17.54
N GLY A 71 -1.65 1.06 -16.85
CA GLY A 71 -0.21 1.22 -16.93
C GLY A 71 0.37 2.27 -15.98
N TRP A 72 1.63 2.06 -15.64
CA TRP A 72 2.40 2.96 -14.80
C TRP A 72 2.66 4.32 -15.45
N GLN A 73 3.11 4.33 -16.72
CA GLN A 73 3.45 5.58 -17.41
C GLN A 73 2.23 6.51 -17.57
N PRO A 74 1.05 6.05 -18.05
CA PRO A 74 -0.11 6.93 -18.15
C PRO A 74 -0.57 7.47 -16.79
N THR A 75 -0.42 6.68 -15.73
CA THR A 75 -0.70 7.12 -14.35
C THR A 75 0.27 8.22 -13.90
N LEU A 76 1.58 8.06 -14.15
CA LEU A 76 2.58 9.10 -13.87
C LEU A 76 2.24 10.42 -14.58
N GLU A 77 1.95 10.36 -15.88
CA GLU A 77 1.61 11.56 -16.66
C GLU A 77 0.35 12.24 -16.14
N ARG A 78 -0.67 11.44 -15.73
CA ARG A 78 -1.87 11.96 -15.08
C ARG A 78 -1.53 12.69 -13.78
N TYR A 79 -0.65 12.14 -12.93
CA TYR A 79 -0.21 12.82 -11.72
C TYR A 79 0.51 14.14 -12.04
N LYS A 80 1.49 14.12 -12.95
CA LYS A 80 2.24 15.31 -13.35
C LYS A 80 1.33 16.41 -13.92
N LYS A 81 0.32 16.03 -14.71
CA LYS A 81 -0.69 16.96 -15.24
C LYS A 81 -1.61 17.53 -14.16
N SER A 82 -2.07 16.69 -13.24
CA SER A 82 -3.04 17.10 -12.21
C SER A 82 -2.40 17.92 -11.09
N TYR A 83 -1.13 17.67 -10.82
CA TYR A 83 -0.36 18.22 -9.70
C TYR A 83 0.89 18.96 -10.21
N ASP A 84 0.70 19.85 -11.18
CA ASP A 84 1.73 20.65 -11.84
C ASP A 84 2.41 21.72 -10.97
N SER A 85 2.05 21.80 -9.68
CA SER A 85 2.56 22.81 -8.74
C SER A 85 2.47 22.33 -7.29
N ARG A 86 3.36 22.87 -6.44
CA ARG A 86 3.36 22.55 -4.99
C ARG A 86 2.05 22.94 -4.30
N ALA A 87 1.42 24.04 -4.73
CA ALA A 87 0.13 24.46 -4.20
C ALA A 87 -0.98 23.42 -4.47
N LYS A 88 -1.02 22.82 -5.67
CA LYS A 88 -1.98 21.75 -6.00
C LYS A 88 -1.65 20.43 -5.30
N MET A 89 -0.38 20.14 -5.06
CA MET A 89 0.01 18.95 -4.30
C MET A 89 -0.41 19.03 -2.83
N GLY A 90 -0.24 20.18 -2.19
CA GLY A 90 -0.48 20.31 -0.75
C GLY A 90 0.40 19.37 0.09
N VAL A 91 -0.11 19.05 1.28
CA VAL A 91 0.47 18.08 2.21
C VAL A 91 -0.44 16.86 2.28
N LEU A 92 0.10 15.70 1.91
CA LEU A 92 -0.57 14.41 1.97
C LEU A 92 -0.38 13.76 3.33
N SER A 93 -1.45 13.16 3.84
CA SER A 93 -1.42 12.19 4.93
C SER A 93 -2.30 10.99 4.61
N PHE A 94 -1.90 9.81 5.09
CA PHE A 94 -2.74 8.63 5.14
C PHE A 94 -3.19 8.35 6.57
N SER A 95 -4.46 8.01 6.75
CA SER A 95 -5.06 7.62 8.03
C SER A 95 -5.91 6.36 7.88
N GLU A 96 -6.32 5.79 9.00
CA GLU A 96 -7.23 4.61 9.05
C GLU A 96 -6.72 3.45 8.18
N LEU A 97 -5.40 3.23 8.23
CA LEU A 97 -4.74 2.18 7.46
C LEU A 97 -5.06 0.81 8.05
N GLU A 98 -5.77 -0.01 7.29
CA GLU A 98 -5.98 -1.42 7.55
C GLU A 98 -5.20 -2.25 6.53
N ILE A 99 -4.20 -3.01 6.98
CA ILE A 99 -3.37 -3.86 6.13
C ILE A 99 -3.72 -5.32 6.37
N THR A 100 -4.33 -5.95 5.37
CA THR A 100 -4.73 -7.37 5.39
C THR A 100 -3.79 -8.18 4.51
N VAL A 101 -3.05 -9.11 5.12
CA VAL A 101 -2.20 -10.06 4.39
C VAL A 101 -3.09 -11.12 3.78
N THR A 102 -3.06 -11.27 2.45
CA THR A 102 -3.89 -12.23 1.71
C THR A 102 -3.10 -13.42 1.17
N GLY A 103 -1.77 -13.36 1.29
CA GLY A 103 -0.88 -14.43 0.88
C GLY A 103 0.59 -14.06 1.12
N LYS A 104 1.50 -14.99 0.85
CA LYS A 104 2.94 -14.78 1.07
C LYS A 104 3.54 -13.58 0.34
N ASP A 105 2.93 -13.20 -0.79
CA ASP A 105 3.39 -12.16 -1.72
C ASP A 105 2.24 -11.21 -2.09
N SER A 106 1.15 -11.18 -1.32
CA SER A 106 -0.02 -10.34 -1.59
C SER A 106 -0.63 -9.76 -0.31
N ALA A 107 -1.07 -8.51 -0.41
CA ALA A 107 -1.77 -7.81 0.66
C ALA A 107 -2.78 -6.82 0.08
N VAL A 108 -3.79 -6.46 0.87
CA VAL A 108 -4.75 -5.40 0.56
C VAL A 108 -4.64 -4.34 1.64
N VAL A 109 -4.66 -3.07 1.24
CA VAL A 109 -4.69 -1.92 2.15
C VAL A 109 -5.98 -1.15 1.91
N LEU A 110 -6.78 -0.97 2.96
CA LEU A 110 -7.83 0.05 3.00
C LEU A 110 -7.29 1.26 3.77
N GLY A 111 -7.64 2.46 3.36
CA GLY A 111 -7.28 3.66 4.09
C GLY A 111 -7.96 4.91 3.59
N ARG A 112 -7.59 6.04 4.20
CA ARG A 112 -8.04 7.38 3.82
C ARG A 112 -6.86 8.24 3.46
N PHE A 113 -6.99 9.01 2.39
CA PHE A 113 -6.07 10.08 2.08
C PHE A 113 -6.66 11.43 2.50
N THR A 114 -5.78 12.36 2.84
CA THR A 114 -6.13 13.77 2.99
C THR A 114 -5.04 14.60 2.35
N LEU A 115 -5.43 15.55 1.50
CA LEU A 115 -4.56 16.57 0.93
C LEU A 115 -4.90 17.89 1.58
N GLU A 116 -4.02 18.40 2.44
CA GLU A 116 -4.18 19.72 3.03
C GLU A 116 -3.55 20.77 2.11
N ARG A 117 -4.37 21.72 1.62
CA ARG A 117 -3.93 22.86 0.80
C ARG A 117 -4.38 24.15 1.46
N GLU A 118 -3.95 25.28 0.90
CA GLU A 118 -4.29 26.60 1.43
C GLU A 118 -5.80 26.89 1.44
N LYS A 119 -6.54 26.40 0.44
CA LYS A 119 -7.95 26.76 0.21
C LYS A 119 -8.94 25.62 0.45
N ASP A 120 -8.46 24.38 0.47
CA ASP A 120 -9.30 23.19 0.59
C ASP A 120 -8.55 22.06 1.29
N LYS A 121 -9.30 21.02 1.66
CA LYS A 121 -8.78 19.81 2.29
C LYS A 121 -9.41 18.55 1.69
N PRO A 122 -9.16 18.23 0.39
CA PRO A 122 -9.73 17.05 -0.22
C PRO A 122 -9.36 15.78 0.55
N THR A 123 -10.33 14.90 0.72
CA THR A 123 -10.16 13.62 1.39
C THR A 123 -11.05 12.57 0.75
N GLY A 124 -10.63 11.31 0.83
CA GLY A 124 -11.33 10.20 0.24
C GLY A 124 -10.75 8.87 0.68
N MET A 125 -11.47 7.80 0.35
CA MET A 125 -11.05 6.43 0.66
C MET A 125 -10.19 5.87 -0.47
N PHE A 126 -9.30 4.95 -0.13
CA PHE A 126 -8.59 4.15 -1.13
C PHE A 126 -8.54 2.68 -0.73
N THR A 127 -8.46 1.83 -1.76
CA THR A 127 -8.15 0.42 -1.64
C THR A 127 -6.97 0.09 -2.55
N LEU A 128 -5.88 -0.43 -1.99
CA LEU A 128 -4.66 -0.78 -2.71
C LEU A 128 -4.45 -2.29 -2.68
N ASN A 129 -4.24 -2.89 -3.84
CA ASN A 129 -3.76 -4.26 -3.93
C ASN A 129 -2.25 -4.24 -4.11
N PHE A 130 -1.56 -4.85 -3.16
CA PHE A 130 -0.12 -4.99 -3.15
C PHE A 130 0.30 -6.37 -3.62
N ARG A 131 1.40 -6.41 -4.38
CA ARG A 131 2.12 -7.63 -4.71
C ARG A 131 3.61 -7.46 -4.43
N ARG A 132 4.24 -8.53 -3.93
CA ARG A 132 5.69 -8.58 -3.75
C ARG A 132 6.36 -9.03 -5.04
N PHE A 133 7.34 -8.26 -5.48
CA PHE A 133 8.25 -8.58 -6.58
C PHE A 133 9.69 -8.67 -6.06
N LYS A 134 10.64 -9.05 -6.93
CA LYS A 134 12.07 -9.05 -6.59
C LYS A 134 12.55 -7.69 -6.08
N ALA A 135 12.02 -6.59 -6.63
CA ALA A 135 12.32 -5.21 -6.24
C ALA A 135 11.55 -4.72 -5.00
N GLY A 136 10.78 -5.58 -4.34
CA GLY A 136 9.98 -5.28 -3.16
C GLY A 136 8.47 -5.20 -3.44
N TRP A 137 7.74 -4.71 -2.44
CA TRP A 137 6.28 -4.54 -2.50
C TRP A 137 5.89 -3.39 -3.41
N ARG A 138 4.88 -3.59 -4.26
CA ARG A 138 4.35 -2.58 -5.17
C ARG A 138 2.83 -2.65 -5.24
N ILE A 139 2.21 -1.49 -5.44
CA ILE A 139 0.79 -1.35 -5.72
C ILE A 139 0.54 -1.77 -7.17
N ILE A 140 -0.28 -2.80 -7.38
CA ILE A 140 -0.68 -3.29 -8.71
C ILE A 140 -2.06 -2.78 -9.12
N LEU A 141 -2.92 -2.47 -8.14
CA LEU A 141 -4.21 -1.84 -8.35
C LEU A 141 -4.45 -0.82 -7.24
N ASP A 142 -4.84 0.38 -7.64
CA ASP A 142 -5.26 1.47 -6.77
C ASP A 142 -6.67 1.90 -7.15
N HIS A 143 -7.59 1.84 -6.21
CA HIS A 143 -8.91 2.42 -6.35
C HIS A 143 -9.10 3.49 -5.30
N THR A 144 -9.16 4.75 -5.73
CA THR A 144 -9.31 5.92 -4.87
C THR A 144 -10.59 6.67 -5.22
N SER A 145 -11.50 6.84 -4.24
CA SER A 145 -12.80 7.52 -4.38
C SER A 145 -12.79 8.93 -3.81
#